data_AF-A0A2V9V670-F1
#
_entry.id   AF-A0A2V9V670-F1
#
_cell.length_a   1.000
_cell.length_b   1.000
_cell.length_c   1.000
_cell.angle_alpha   90.00
_cell.angle_beta   90.00
_cell.angle_gamma   90.00
#
_symmetry.space_group_name_H-M   'P 1'
#
loop_
_entity.id
_entity.type
_entity.pdbx_description
1 polymer ?
#
loop_
_entity_poly.entity_id
_entity_poly.type
_entity_poly.pdbx_seq_one_letter_code
_entity_poly.pdbx_strand_id
1 'polypeptide(L)'
;MDVEFRDKKLAPIETDRAAAETGLAIALIESARDKLNYIRQAVDERDLRNWKSLHFEKLEGDRSGQRSIRLNKQFRLVFTLDNERIPPKITVLSIEDYH
;
A
#
# COMPACT_ATOMS: atom_id res chain seq x y z
N MET A 1 2.27 5.49 10.67
CA MET A 1 2.35 4.01 10.68
C MET A 1 3.70 3.53 10.19
N ASP A 2 4.15 2.37 10.70
CA ASP A 2 5.30 1.65 10.14
C ASP A 2 4.90 0.90 8.87
N VAL A 3 5.84 0.75 7.93
CA VAL A 3 5.63 0.07 6.65
C VAL A 3 6.68 -1.02 6.48
N GLU A 4 6.22 -2.22 6.16
CA GLU A 4 7.05 -3.36 5.81
C GLU A 4 6.57 -3.96 4.48
N PHE A 5 7.48 -4.54 3.70
CA PHE A 5 7.13 -5.28 2.49
C PHE A 5 7.24 -6.78 2.75
N ARG A 6 6.14 -7.51 2.54
CA ARG A 6 6.15 -8.98 2.65
C ARG A 6 7.03 -9.60 1.57
N ASP A 7 6.90 -9.11 0.33
CA ASP A 7 7.75 -9.52 -0.78
C ASP A 7 8.91 -8.55 -0.93
N LYS A 8 10.14 -9.08 -0.81
CA LYS A 8 11.38 -8.32 -1.01
C LYS A 8 11.48 -7.74 -2.43
N LYS A 9 10.77 -8.27 -3.42
CA LYS A 9 10.70 -7.72 -4.78
C LYS A 9 9.98 -6.38 -4.85
N LEU A 10 9.16 -6.04 -3.86
CA LEU A 10 8.48 -4.74 -3.78
C LEU A 10 9.25 -3.69 -2.99
N ALA A 11 10.18 -4.10 -2.13
CA ALA A 11 11.02 -3.17 -1.37
C ALA A 11 11.79 -2.15 -2.23
N PRO A 12 12.28 -2.49 -3.45
CA PRO A 12 12.93 -1.53 -4.34
C PRO A 12 12.05 -0.34 -4.74
N ILE A 13 10.72 -0.40 -4.58
CA ILE A 13 9.80 0.72 -4.86
C ILE A 13 10.29 2.01 -4.22
N GLU A 14 10.92 1.96 -3.06
CA GLU A 14 11.38 3.15 -2.32
C GLU A 14 12.80 3.60 -2.71
N THR A 15 13.40 2.99 -3.73
CA THR A 15 14.78 3.26 -4.18
C THR A 15 14.80 3.72 -5.63
N ASP A 16 15.87 4.38 -6.04
CA ASP A 16 16.03 4.83 -7.44
C ASP A 16 16.10 3.68 -8.46
N ARG A 17 16.25 2.43 -8.00
CA ARG A 17 16.27 1.22 -8.84
C ARG A 17 14.90 0.58 -9.05
N ALA A 18 13.85 1.16 -8.47
CA ALA A 18 12.49 0.62 -8.50
C ALA A 18 12.05 0.15 -9.90
N ALA A 19 12.22 0.97 -10.93
CA ALA A 19 11.78 0.65 -12.29
C ALA A 19 12.51 -0.60 -12.84
N ALA A 20 13.82 -0.68 -12.62
CA ALA A 20 14.63 -1.79 -13.12
C ALA A 20 14.35 -3.10 -12.37
N GLU A 21 14.11 -3.04 -11.06
CA GLU A 21 13.96 -4.23 -10.22
C GLU A 21 12.52 -4.74 -10.14
N THR A 22 11.53 -3.86 -10.22
CA THR A 22 10.11 -4.23 -10.14
C THR A 22 9.45 -4.40 -11.50
N GLY A 23 10.02 -3.80 -12.55
CA GLY A 23 9.39 -3.74 -13.89
C GLY A 23 8.12 -2.88 -13.95
N LEU A 24 7.78 -2.16 -12.88
CA LEU A 24 6.61 -1.29 -12.83
C LEU A 24 6.87 0.02 -13.59
N ALA A 25 5.81 0.57 -14.17
CA ALA A 25 5.86 1.89 -14.80
C ALA A 25 6.24 2.97 -13.76
N ILE A 26 7.03 3.95 -14.18
CA ILE A 26 7.53 5.04 -13.31
C ILE A 26 6.36 5.76 -12.60
N ALA A 27 5.30 6.11 -13.34
CA ALA A 27 4.13 6.78 -12.76
C ALA A 27 3.42 5.92 -11.69
N LEU A 28 3.45 4.59 -11.81
CA LEU A 28 2.90 3.70 -10.80
C LEU A 28 3.79 3.64 -9.56
N ILE A 29 5.12 3.64 -9.75
CA ILE A 29 6.10 3.70 -8.66
C ILE A 29 5.96 5.00 -7.88
N GLU A 30 5.89 6.15 -8.57
CA GLU A 30 5.68 7.46 -7.94
C GLU A 30 4.37 7.49 -7.16
N SER A 31 3.29 7.02 -7.77
CA SER A 31 2.01 6.90 -7.07
C SER A 31 2.10 6.00 -5.84
N ALA A 32 2.83 4.89 -5.90
CA ALA A 32 3.02 4.00 -4.76
C ALA A 32 3.78 4.70 -3.63
N ARG A 33 4.89 5.38 -3.95
CA ARG A 33 5.66 6.17 -2.97
C ARG A 33 4.80 7.23 -2.29
N ASP A 34 4.01 7.96 -3.06
CA ASP A 34 3.10 8.97 -2.52
C ASP A 34 2.13 8.34 -1.53
N LYS A 35 1.51 7.21 -1.88
CA LYS A 35 0.57 6.51 -0.98
C LYS A 35 1.25 5.97 0.26
N LEU A 36 2.47 5.45 0.16
CA LEU A 36 3.25 5.01 1.30
C LEU A 36 3.59 6.18 2.24
N ASN A 37 3.89 7.35 1.69
CA ASN A 37 4.10 8.56 2.50
C ASN A 37 2.84 9.01 3.23
N TYR A 38 1.66 8.94 2.60
CA TYR A 38 0.38 9.17 3.29
C TYR A 38 0.16 8.15 4.40
N ILE A 39 0.36 6.86 4.12
CA ILE A 39 0.23 5.79 5.12
C ILE A 39 1.11 6.05 6.35
N ARG A 40 2.36 6.47 6.15
CA ARG A 40 3.28 6.77 7.25
C ARG A 40 2.78 7.90 8.14
N GLN A 41 2.05 8.86 7.58
CA GLN A 41 1.46 9.99 8.31
C GLN A 41 0.16 9.63 9.05
N ALA A 42 -0.49 8.52 8.69
CA ALA A 42 -1.68 8.06 9.39
C ALA A 42 -1.35 7.64 10.83
N VAL A 43 -2.21 8.04 11.76
CA VAL A 43 -2.15 7.62 13.17
C VAL A 43 -2.79 6.25 13.31
N ASP A 44 -3.95 6.05 12.68
CA ASP A 44 -4.68 4.78 12.71
C ASP A 44 -5.50 4.52 11.43
N GLU A 45 -6.17 3.37 11.36
CA GLU A 45 -6.95 2.95 10.19
C GLU A 45 -8.03 3.97 9.77
N ARG A 46 -8.56 4.77 10.70
CA ARG A 46 -9.62 5.75 10.43
C ARG A 46 -9.12 6.87 9.53
N ASP A 47 -7.86 7.27 9.66
CA ASP A 47 -7.25 8.28 8.78
C ASP A 47 -7.24 7.80 7.32
N LEU A 48 -6.80 6.55 7.12
CA LEU A 48 -6.77 5.92 5.79
C LEU A 48 -8.17 5.85 5.18
N ARG A 49 -9.19 5.54 6.00
CA ARG A 49 -10.59 5.51 5.56
C ARG A 49 -11.16 6.89 5.23
N ASN A 50 -10.70 7.93 5.94
CA ASN A 50 -11.17 9.30 5.77
C ASN A 50 -10.59 9.96 4.51
N TRP A 51 -9.37 9.60 4.11
CA TRP A 51 -8.75 10.09 2.88
C TRP A 51 -9.40 9.49 1.63
N LYS A 52 -10.41 10.19 1.11
CA LYS A 52 -11.22 9.73 -0.04
C LYS A 52 -10.41 9.37 -1.28
N SER A 53 -9.28 10.05 -1.52
CA SER A 53 -8.38 9.76 -2.64
C SER A 53 -7.75 8.37 -2.58
N LEU A 54 -7.69 7.73 -1.41
CA LEU A 54 -7.19 6.37 -1.24
C LEU A 54 -8.19 5.31 -1.67
N HIS A 55 -9.50 5.62 -1.75
CA HIS A 55 -10.55 4.63 -1.99
C HIS A 55 -10.37 3.37 -1.12
N PHE A 56 -10.10 3.56 0.16
CA PHE A 56 -9.81 2.50 1.11
C PHE A 56 -10.93 1.45 1.15
N GLU A 57 -10.52 0.18 1.10
CA GLU A 57 -11.43 -0.97 1.08
C GLU A 57 -10.91 -2.06 2.03
N LYS A 58 -11.83 -2.69 2.78
CA LYS A 58 -11.55 -3.94 3.48
C LYS A 58 -11.96 -5.07 2.56
N LEU A 59 -11.02 -5.99 2.28
CA LEU A 59 -11.32 -7.13 1.42
C LEU A 59 -12.04 -8.21 2.23
N GLU A 60 -12.95 -8.92 1.57
CA GLU A 60 -13.84 -9.92 2.18
C GLU A 60 -13.52 -11.35 1.67
N GLY A 61 -14.21 -12.35 2.24
CA GLY A 61 -14.04 -13.76 1.88
C GLY A 61 -12.63 -14.27 2.19
N ASP A 62 -12.00 -14.96 1.24
CA ASP A 62 -10.66 -15.53 1.37
C ASP A 62 -9.56 -14.49 1.59
N ARG A 63 -9.87 -13.22 1.32
CA ARG A 63 -8.96 -12.08 1.52
C ARG A 63 -9.25 -11.31 2.81
N SER A 64 -10.11 -11.84 3.68
CA SER A 64 -10.41 -11.24 4.98
C SER A 64 -9.12 -10.91 5.76
N GLY A 65 -9.06 -9.70 6.32
CA GLY A 65 -7.88 -9.15 6.99
C GLY A 65 -6.95 -8.35 6.07
N GLN A 66 -7.08 -8.47 4.74
CA GLN A 66 -6.40 -7.60 3.78
C GLN A 66 -7.22 -6.33 3.53
N ARG A 67 -6.52 -5.28 3.14
CA ARG A 67 -7.07 -3.97 2.77
C ARG A 67 -6.47 -3.54 1.43
N SER A 68 -7.21 -2.74 0.68
CA SER A 68 -6.76 -2.16 -0.58
C SER A 68 -6.85 -0.63 -0.55
N ILE A 69 -5.88 0.03 -1.18
CA ILE A 69 -5.97 1.46 -1.53
C ILE A 69 -5.59 1.67 -3.00
N ARG A 70 -6.14 2.72 -3.58
CA ARG A 70 -5.90 3.11 -4.96
C ARG A 70 -4.52 3.72 -5.14
N LEU A 71 -3.79 3.20 -6.11
CA LEU A 71 -2.61 3.88 -6.67
C LEU A 71 -3.08 4.77 -7.82
N ASN A 72 -3.68 4.18 -8.85
CA ASN A 72 -4.25 4.91 -9.98
C ASN A 72 -5.57 4.29 -10.44
N LYS A 73 -6.02 4.57 -11.68
CA LYS A 73 -7.29 4.03 -12.17
C LYS A 73 -7.30 2.50 -12.30
N GLN A 74 -6.13 1.89 -12.46
CA GLN A 74 -5.95 0.47 -12.74
C GLN A 74 -5.38 -0.31 -11.58
N PHE A 75 -4.45 0.27 -10.81
CA PHE A 75 -3.70 -0.48 -9.80
C PHE A 75 -4.10 -0.14 -8.37
N ARG A 76 -4.04 -1.16 -7.52
CA ARG A 76 -4.26 -1.09 -6.07
C ARG A 76 -3.01 -1.57 -5.33
N LEU A 77 -2.75 -0.94 -4.19
CA LEU A 77 -1.82 -1.46 -3.18
C LEU A 77 -2.63 -2.28 -2.19
N VAL A 78 -2.25 -3.54 -2.02
CA VAL A 78 -2.88 -4.47 -1.07
C VAL A 78 -1.95 -4.68 0.12
N PHE A 79 -2.51 -4.62 1.32
CA PHE A 79 -1.76 -4.75 2.56
C PHE A 79 -2.56 -5.35 3.71
N THR A 80 -1.88 -5.85 4.73
CA THR A 80 -2.46 -6.09 6.05
C THR A 80 -2.08 -4.96 7.01
N LEU A 81 -2.92 -4.72 8.00
CA LEU A 81 -2.71 -3.71 9.03
C LEU A 81 -2.80 -4.35 10.41
N ASP A 82 -1.73 -4.19 11.18
CA ASP A 82 -1.60 -4.57 12.58
C ASP A 82 -1.79 -3.32 13.45
N ASN A 83 -2.99 -3.21 14.04
CA ASN A 83 -3.39 -2.09 14.91
C ASN A 83 -3.04 -2.34 16.39
N GLU A 84 -2.48 -3.50 16.74
CA GLU A 84 -2.10 -3.81 18.13
C GLU A 84 -0.72 -3.23 18.48
N ARG A 85 0.02 -2.72 17.48
CA ARG A 85 1.30 -2.06 17.63
C ARG A 85 1.17 -0.54 17.74
N ILE A 86 2.16 0.08 18.38
CA ILE A 86 2.30 1.55 18.47
C ILE A 86 3.72 1.93 17.99
N PRO A 87 3.85 2.61 16.83
CA PRO A 87 2.78 2.95 15.90
C PRO A 87 2.18 1.70 15.22
N PRO A 88 0.94 1.77 14.68
CA PRO A 88 0.39 0.67 13.87
C PRO A 88 1.30 0.35 12.69
N LYS A 89 1.34 -0.92 12.29
CA LYS A 89 2.20 -1.40 11.20
C LYS A 89 1.38 -1.92 10.02
N ILE A 90 1.73 -1.46 8.83
CA ILE A 90 1.24 -2.01 7.57
C ILE A 90 2.27 -2.96 6.97
N THR A 91 1.80 -4.12 6.50
CA THR A 91 2.60 -5.05 5.70
C THR A 91 2.06 -5.08 4.27
N VAL A 92 2.80 -4.49 3.34
CA VAL A 92 2.50 -4.48 1.91
C VAL A 92 2.62 -5.90 1.36
N LEU A 93 1.54 -6.38 0.74
CA LEU A 93 1.46 -7.73 0.17
C LEU A 93 1.77 -7.72 -1.32
N SER A 94 1.15 -6.79 -2.06
CA SER A 94 1.14 -6.80 -3.53
C SER A 94 0.71 -5.45 -4.10
N ILE A 95 1.10 -5.21 -5.35
CA ILE A 95 0.44 -4.24 -6.24
C ILE A 95 -0.33 -5.06 -7.28
N GLU A 96 -1.64 -4.86 -7.35
CA GLU A 96 -2.55 -5.67 -8.17
C GLU A 96 -3.28 -4.78 -9.19
N ASP A 97 -3.53 -5.35 -10.37
CA ASP A 97 -4.49 -4.78 -11.33
C ASP A 97 -5.92 -5.02 -10.81
N TYR A 98 -6.75 -3.98 -10.89
CA TYR A 98 -8.08 -3.91 -10.31
C TYR A 98 -9.18 -3.93 -11.40
N HIS A 99 -8.94 -4.66 -12.50
CA HIS A 99 -9.89 -4.87 -13.60
C HIS A 99 -10.07 -6.35 -13.94
#